data_AF-A0A843HZS0-F1
#
_entry.id   AF-A0A843HZS0-F1
#
_cell.length_a   1.000
_cell.length_b   1.000
_cell.length_c   1.000
_cell.angle_alpha   90.00
_cell.angle_beta   90.00
_cell.angle_gamma   90.00
#
_symmetry.space_group_name_H-M   'P 1'
#
loop_
_entity.id
_entity.type
_entity.pdbx_description
1 polymer ?
#
loop_
_entity_poly.entity_id
_entity_poly.type
_entity_poly.pdbx_seq_one_letter_code
_entity_poly.pdbx_strand_id
1 'polypeptide(L)'
;MEEYCIYGTVYNNRDTLEESIKSFWRPDSTIVITDNFSTDGTWEKLKEISKDFNLLLFQYKSNRGQGRNYSLKHCPDGSLTTYVDLDTKYNEAFHRLLEWAPRDKVTHTYAFFGIRKEEFIKRGGWGEINVNEDVETFSRVGFDYFVPVIIKENLFREKGREKRYSKGIKYYIRRFNNIVDGIRGNGFYWKEVSLYYKDKKYSVLPFYLIARIKGIYRYYDCDNKIRIIKESIKKLVDPKEIGLDESFFLFSISTYEHSLVKVDEILHENYGDLMKFSCNDRLIRYVKNDEGLKRALLSSNLKDVECREVKE
;
A
#
# COMPACT_ATOMS: atom_id res chain seq x y z
N MET A 1 -1.66 24.55 -15.17
CA MET A 1 -1.34 23.12 -15.46
C MET A 1 -1.59 22.38 -14.17
N GLU A 2 -2.33 21.28 -14.19
CA GLU A 2 -2.59 20.52 -12.96
C GLU A 2 -1.31 19.85 -12.50
N GLU A 3 -0.89 20.20 -11.29
CA GLU A 3 0.41 19.77 -10.77
C GLU A 3 0.39 18.33 -10.27
N TYR A 4 -0.73 17.89 -9.71
CA TYR A 4 -0.85 16.59 -9.05
C TYR A 4 -1.95 15.75 -9.68
N CYS A 5 -1.73 14.43 -9.72
CA CYS A 5 -2.79 13.47 -9.99
C CYS A 5 -2.90 12.47 -8.86
N ILE A 6 -4.03 12.45 -8.17
CA ILE A 6 -4.35 11.43 -7.17
C ILE A 6 -5.28 10.43 -7.84
N TYR A 7 -4.96 9.14 -7.80
CA TYR A 7 -5.77 8.15 -8.51
C TYR A 7 -6.04 6.89 -7.71
N GLY A 8 -7.17 6.24 -7.98
CA GLY A 8 -7.58 5.06 -7.23
C GLY A 8 -8.53 4.17 -8.02
N THR A 9 -8.66 2.93 -7.55
CA THR A 9 -9.68 2.01 -8.06
C THR A 9 -10.55 1.53 -6.91
N VAL A 10 -11.83 1.28 -7.21
CA VAL A 10 -12.80 0.90 -6.20
C VAL A 10 -13.70 -0.24 -6.66
N TYR A 11 -14.14 -1.04 -5.69
CA TYR A 11 -15.15 -2.05 -5.88
C TYR A 11 -15.91 -2.26 -4.57
N ASN A 12 -17.22 -2.01 -4.56
CA ASN A 12 -18.12 -2.19 -3.43
C ASN A 12 -17.63 -1.53 -2.11
N ASN A 13 -17.41 -0.21 -2.13
CA ASN A 13 -16.98 0.58 -0.97
C ASN A 13 -17.90 1.78 -0.72
N ARG A 14 -19.21 1.70 -1.06
CA ARG A 14 -20.13 2.85 -1.02
C ARG A 14 -20.05 3.66 0.28
N ASP A 15 -19.94 2.99 1.42
CA ASP A 15 -20.06 3.62 2.75
C ASP A 15 -18.82 4.43 3.18
N THR A 16 -17.66 4.23 2.54
CA THR A 16 -16.41 4.94 2.91
C THR A 16 -15.97 5.99 1.90
N LEU A 17 -16.61 6.03 0.73
CA LEU A 17 -16.19 6.88 -0.38
C LEU A 17 -16.08 8.35 0.02
N GLU A 18 -17.11 8.89 0.66
CA GLU A 18 -17.20 10.32 0.93
C GLU A 18 -16.16 10.78 1.95
N GLU A 19 -16.00 10.04 3.05
CA GLU A 19 -14.96 10.34 4.05
C GLU A 19 -13.56 10.17 3.45
N SER A 20 -13.35 9.11 2.66
CA SER A 20 -12.08 8.85 2.00
C SER A 20 -11.70 9.98 1.04
N ILE A 21 -12.58 10.33 0.10
CA ILE A 21 -12.34 11.37 -0.91
C ILE A 21 -12.10 12.72 -0.25
N LYS A 22 -12.93 13.11 0.73
CA LYS A 22 -12.75 14.36 1.49
C LYS A 22 -11.37 14.46 2.14
N SER A 23 -10.80 13.34 2.59
CA SER A 23 -9.54 13.33 3.34
C SER A 23 -8.30 13.60 2.50
N PHE A 24 -8.32 13.26 1.20
CA PHE A 24 -7.20 13.51 0.28
C PHE A 24 -7.51 14.56 -0.80
N TRP A 25 -8.74 15.08 -0.85
CA TRP A 25 -9.13 16.06 -1.86
C TRP A 25 -8.31 17.34 -1.74
N ARG A 26 -7.94 17.88 -2.91
CA ARG A 26 -7.31 19.19 -3.05
C ARG A 26 -7.76 19.85 -4.35
N PRO A 27 -7.92 21.19 -4.38
CA PRO A 27 -8.36 21.90 -5.59
C PRO A 27 -7.32 21.98 -6.70
N ASP A 28 -6.03 21.78 -6.39
CA ASP A 28 -4.90 21.80 -7.32
C ASP A 28 -4.55 20.41 -7.90
N SER A 29 -5.37 19.40 -7.59
CA SER A 29 -5.18 18.01 -8.03
C SER A 29 -6.27 17.56 -8.98
N THR A 30 -5.89 16.80 -10.01
CA THR A 30 -6.86 15.95 -10.71
C THR A 30 -7.01 14.64 -9.95
N ILE A 31 -8.26 14.24 -9.71
CA ILE A 31 -8.57 13.02 -9.00
C ILE A 31 -9.22 12.02 -9.95
N VAL A 32 -8.52 10.92 -10.24
CA VAL A 32 -9.01 9.88 -11.16
C VAL A 32 -9.45 8.65 -10.40
N ILE A 33 -10.73 8.28 -10.52
CA ILE A 33 -11.29 7.09 -9.87
C ILE A 33 -11.88 6.14 -10.90
N THR A 34 -11.41 4.88 -10.86
CA THR A 34 -11.95 3.81 -11.69
C THR A 34 -12.76 2.82 -10.85
N ASP A 35 -14.07 2.77 -11.08
CA ASP A 35 -14.98 1.80 -10.50
C ASP A 35 -14.94 0.47 -11.29
N ASN A 36 -14.80 -0.65 -10.57
CA ASN A 36 -14.79 -1.98 -11.14
C ASN A 36 -16.20 -2.57 -11.28
N PHE A 37 -17.14 -1.78 -11.81
CA PHE A 37 -18.55 -2.16 -11.94
C PHE A 37 -19.16 -2.63 -10.61
N SER A 38 -19.07 -1.77 -9.60
CA SER A 38 -19.64 -2.04 -8.28
C SER A 38 -21.15 -2.26 -8.35
N THR A 39 -21.67 -3.09 -7.45
CA THR A 39 -23.10 -3.49 -7.42
C THR A 39 -23.82 -3.03 -6.16
N ASP A 40 -23.16 -2.27 -5.30
CA ASP A 40 -23.68 -1.81 -4.00
C ASP A 40 -24.12 -0.32 -4.00
N GLY A 41 -24.10 0.32 -5.17
CA GLY A 41 -24.35 1.76 -5.33
C GLY A 41 -23.12 2.66 -5.24
N THR A 42 -21.90 2.08 -5.20
CA THR A 42 -20.63 2.84 -5.22
C THR A 42 -20.56 3.79 -6.43
N TRP A 43 -20.95 3.34 -7.63
CA TRP A 43 -20.88 4.16 -8.84
C TRP A 43 -21.81 5.37 -8.78
N GLU A 44 -23.05 5.19 -8.32
CA GLU A 44 -24.02 6.26 -8.12
C GLU A 44 -23.50 7.28 -7.11
N LYS A 45 -22.96 6.80 -5.99
CA LYS A 45 -22.39 7.67 -4.96
C LYS A 45 -21.17 8.45 -5.47
N LEU A 46 -20.31 7.85 -6.28
CA LEU A 46 -19.20 8.57 -6.93
C LEU A 46 -19.71 9.72 -7.81
N LYS A 47 -20.73 9.50 -8.63
CA LYS A 47 -21.33 10.55 -9.48
C LYS A 47 -21.99 11.66 -8.69
N GLU A 48 -22.49 11.37 -7.49
CA GLU A 48 -22.99 12.40 -6.57
C GLU A 48 -21.83 13.22 -6.01
N ILE A 49 -20.81 12.56 -5.47
CA ILE A 49 -19.61 13.20 -4.91
C ILE A 49 -18.88 14.04 -5.97
N SER A 50 -18.83 13.61 -7.23
CA SER A 50 -18.17 14.37 -8.31
C SER A 50 -18.83 15.71 -8.64
N LYS A 51 -20.00 16.02 -8.07
CA LYS A 51 -20.60 17.35 -8.17
C LYS A 51 -19.92 18.37 -7.25
N ASP A 52 -19.39 17.89 -6.13
CA ASP A 52 -18.74 18.71 -5.09
C ASP A 52 -17.21 18.68 -5.22
N PHE A 53 -16.67 17.61 -5.82
CA PHE A 53 -15.24 17.40 -5.98
C PHE A 53 -14.91 17.19 -7.47
N ASN A 54 -13.80 17.76 -7.95
CA ASN A 54 -13.36 17.63 -9.34
C ASN A 54 -12.81 16.21 -9.63
N LEU A 55 -13.72 15.23 -9.73
CA LEU A 55 -13.39 13.82 -9.96
C LEU A 55 -13.56 13.46 -11.44
N LEU A 56 -12.53 12.83 -12.01
CA LEU A 56 -12.62 12.11 -13.27
C LEU A 56 -12.98 10.65 -12.99
N LEU A 57 -14.19 10.27 -13.40
CA LEU A 57 -14.76 8.96 -13.09
C LEU A 57 -14.78 8.05 -14.32
N PHE A 58 -14.34 6.82 -14.14
CA PHE A 58 -14.38 5.78 -15.16
C PHE A 58 -14.94 4.48 -14.62
N GLN A 59 -15.49 3.64 -15.51
CA GLN A 59 -15.80 2.24 -15.20
C GLN A 59 -14.92 1.32 -16.03
N TYR A 60 -14.26 0.37 -15.39
CA TYR A 60 -13.40 -0.59 -16.07
C TYR A 60 -13.33 -1.91 -15.30
N LYS A 61 -13.78 -2.99 -15.96
CA LYS A 61 -13.80 -4.33 -15.35
C LYS A 61 -12.38 -4.88 -15.30
N SER A 62 -11.84 -5.04 -14.09
CA SER A 62 -10.41 -5.22 -13.89
C SER A 62 -10.09 -5.99 -12.60
N ASN A 63 -8.85 -6.48 -12.48
CA ASN A 63 -8.25 -6.74 -11.17
C ASN A 63 -7.72 -5.42 -10.55
N ARG A 64 -7.29 -5.46 -9.28
CA ARG A 64 -6.84 -4.24 -8.57
C ARG A 64 -5.71 -3.51 -9.29
N GLY A 65 -4.64 -4.21 -9.68
CA GLY A 65 -3.51 -3.60 -10.36
C GLY A 65 -3.87 -3.02 -11.74
N GLN A 66 -4.70 -3.73 -12.51
CA GLN A 66 -5.25 -3.24 -13.78
C GLN A 66 -6.09 -1.96 -13.60
N GLY A 67 -6.95 -1.91 -12.57
CA GLY A 67 -7.76 -0.72 -12.27
C GLY A 67 -6.92 0.49 -11.86
N ARG A 68 -5.86 0.29 -11.07
CA ARG A 68 -4.88 1.35 -10.74
C ARG A 68 -4.14 1.81 -11.99
N ASN A 69 -3.69 0.89 -12.84
CA ASN A 69 -3.00 1.25 -14.09
C ASN A 69 -3.90 2.03 -15.05
N TYR A 70 -5.17 1.63 -15.14
CA TYR A 70 -6.16 2.32 -15.97
C TYR A 70 -6.39 3.75 -15.47
N SER A 71 -6.50 3.95 -14.16
CA SER A 71 -6.64 5.28 -13.56
C SER A 71 -5.40 6.14 -13.80
N LEU A 72 -4.19 5.59 -13.59
CA LEU A 72 -2.92 6.27 -13.84
C LEU A 72 -2.81 6.80 -15.29
N LYS A 73 -3.27 6.02 -16.28
CA LYS A 73 -3.21 6.43 -17.70
C LYS A 73 -4.06 7.67 -18.01
N HIS A 74 -5.11 7.91 -17.23
CA HIS A 74 -6.00 9.07 -17.37
C HIS A 74 -5.57 10.28 -16.55
N CYS A 75 -4.48 10.18 -15.76
CA CYS A 75 -3.86 11.36 -15.17
C CYS A 75 -3.36 12.33 -16.26
N PRO A 76 -3.30 13.64 -16.00
CA PRO A 76 -2.69 14.60 -16.93
C PRO A 76 -1.20 14.31 -17.14
N ASP A 77 -0.70 14.60 -18.34
CA ASP A 77 0.73 14.48 -18.63
C ASP A 77 1.54 15.49 -17.80
N GLY A 78 2.74 15.10 -17.38
CA GLY A 78 3.64 15.87 -16.53
C GLY A 78 3.26 15.93 -15.04
N SER A 79 2.11 15.38 -14.65
CA SER A 79 1.66 15.38 -13.27
C SER A 79 2.54 14.50 -12.36
N LEU A 80 2.73 14.93 -11.11
CA LEU A 80 3.21 14.03 -10.06
C LEU A 80 2.02 13.20 -9.59
N THR A 81 2.15 11.88 -9.71
CA THR A 81 1.05 10.95 -9.45
C THR A 81 1.25 10.25 -8.11
N THR A 82 0.16 9.96 -7.41
CA THR A 82 0.14 9.05 -6.25
C THR A 82 -1.19 8.30 -6.20
N TYR A 83 -1.17 7.07 -5.68
CA TYR A 83 -2.38 6.25 -5.60
C TYR A 83 -3.05 6.33 -4.25
N VAL A 84 -4.36 6.08 -4.21
CA VAL A 84 -5.17 5.99 -2.99
C VAL A 84 -6.05 4.75 -2.95
N ASP A 85 -6.32 4.28 -1.74
CA ASP A 85 -7.35 3.29 -1.43
C ASP A 85 -8.61 4.01 -0.97
N LEU A 86 -9.78 3.65 -1.52
CA LEU A 86 -11.05 4.34 -1.25
C LEU A 86 -11.83 3.79 -0.03
N ASP A 87 -11.15 3.06 0.85
CA ASP A 87 -11.60 2.67 2.19
C ASP A 87 -10.67 3.15 3.30
N THR A 88 -10.04 4.29 3.05
CA THR A 88 -9.01 4.88 3.88
C THR A 88 -9.27 6.36 4.10
N LYS A 89 -9.00 6.85 5.30
CA LYS A 89 -8.91 8.28 5.61
C LYS A 89 -7.44 8.71 5.65
N TYR A 90 -7.08 9.67 4.82
CA TYR A 90 -5.74 10.24 4.75
C TYR A 90 -5.61 11.42 5.70
N ASN A 91 -4.42 11.58 6.29
CA ASN A 91 -4.14 12.66 7.24
C ASN A 91 -3.22 13.72 6.61
N GLU A 92 -2.82 14.72 7.39
CA GLU A 92 -1.97 15.81 6.92
C GLU A 92 -0.61 15.36 6.38
N ALA A 93 -0.05 14.25 6.85
CA ALA A 93 1.21 13.71 6.33
C ALA A 93 1.11 13.28 4.87
N PHE A 94 -0.06 12.82 4.40
CA PHE A 94 -0.28 12.53 2.98
C PHE A 94 -0.10 13.78 2.11
N HIS A 95 -0.69 14.90 2.54
CA HIS A 95 -0.62 16.17 1.82
C HIS A 95 0.80 16.75 1.84
N ARG A 96 1.46 16.71 3.00
CA ARG A 96 2.87 17.13 3.15
C ARG A 96 3.81 16.35 2.24
N LEU A 97 3.63 15.04 2.14
CA LEU A 97 4.42 14.21 1.23
C LEU A 97 4.20 14.57 -0.23
N LEU A 98 2.96 14.84 -0.63
CA LEU A 98 2.65 15.23 -2.00
C LEU A 98 3.29 16.57 -2.37
N GLU A 99 3.29 17.52 -1.44
CA GLU A 99 3.94 18.83 -1.61
C GLU A 99 5.47 18.72 -1.65
N TRP A 100 6.04 17.89 -0.79
CA TRP A 100 7.49 17.74 -0.67
C TRP A 100 8.11 16.87 -1.77
N ALA A 101 7.40 15.85 -2.27
CA ALA A 101 7.96 14.82 -3.15
C ALA A 101 8.62 15.44 -4.40
N PRO A 102 9.94 15.22 -4.61
CA PRO A 102 10.65 15.82 -5.73
C PRO A 102 10.15 15.28 -7.07
N ARG A 103 10.01 16.16 -8.06
CA ARG A 103 9.42 15.80 -9.37
C ARG A 103 10.30 14.89 -10.21
N ASP A 104 11.61 14.93 -10.02
CA ASP A 104 12.60 14.13 -10.74
C ASP A 104 12.99 12.83 -10.02
N LYS A 105 12.38 12.56 -8.86
CA LYS A 105 12.64 11.40 -8.02
C LYS A 105 11.36 10.64 -7.72
N VAL A 106 11.52 9.46 -7.13
CA VAL A 106 10.42 8.61 -6.70
C VAL A 106 10.39 8.55 -5.18
N THR A 107 9.28 8.99 -4.60
CA THR A 107 9.05 8.98 -3.15
C THR A 107 8.10 7.84 -2.79
N HIS A 108 8.51 7.00 -1.85
CA HIS A 108 7.70 5.92 -1.32
C HIS A 108 7.45 6.10 0.18
N THR A 109 6.23 5.84 0.60
CA THR A 109 5.93 5.37 1.95
C THR A 109 4.79 4.37 1.85
N TYR A 110 4.57 3.54 2.87
CA TYR A 110 3.60 2.43 2.91
C TYR A 110 2.49 2.47 1.83
N ALA A 111 1.58 3.44 1.89
CA ALA A 111 0.46 3.59 0.95
C ALA A 111 0.52 4.88 0.11
N PHE A 112 1.72 5.32 -0.25
CA PHE A 112 1.99 6.47 -1.11
C PHE A 112 3.16 6.16 -2.04
N PHE A 113 3.01 6.56 -3.30
CA PHE A 113 4.05 6.37 -4.30
C PHE A 113 4.04 7.56 -5.26
N GLY A 114 4.82 8.59 -4.90
CA GLY A 114 4.98 9.82 -5.63
C GLY A 114 5.95 9.64 -6.79
N ILE A 115 5.44 9.70 -8.03
CA ILE A 115 6.24 9.53 -9.25
C ILE A 115 5.57 10.26 -10.41
N ARG A 116 6.37 10.87 -11.31
CA ARG A 116 5.83 11.46 -12.55
C ARG A 116 5.14 10.41 -13.41
N LYS A 117 3.98 10.74 -13.96
CA LYS A 117 3.14 9.84 -14.76
C LYS A 117 3.96 9.12 -15.83
N GLU A 118 4.72 9.87 -16.63
CA GLU A 118 5.46 9.34 -17.78
C GLU A 118 6.56 8.37 -17.33
N GLU A 119 7.25 8.71 -16.24
CA GLU A 119 8.28 7.83 -15.68
C GLU A 119 7.67 6.55 -15.13
N PHE A 120 6.50 6.64 -14.50
CA PHE A 120 5.80 5.45 -14.01
C PHE A 120 5.35 4.56 -15.18
N ILE A 121 4.71 5.13 -16.20
CA ILE A 121 4.28 4.40 -17.40
C ILE A 121 5.48 3.78 -18.14
N LYS A 122 6.58 4.53 -18.30
CA LYS A 122 7.82 4.06 -18.92
C LYS A 122 8.42 2.86 -18.18
N ARG A 123 8.30 2.82 -16.85
CA ARG A 123 8.72 1.69 -16.01
C ARG A 123 7.69 0.54 -15.95
N GLY A 124 6.59 0.63 -16.70
CA GLY A 124 5.58 -0.42 -16.85
C GLY A 124 4.29 -0.20 -16.05
N GLY A 125 4.17 0.88 -15.28
CA GLY A 125 2.99 1.16 -14.47
C GLY A 125 2.72 0.10 -13.40
N TRP A 126 1.45 -0.08 -13.07
CA TRP A 126 0.98 -1.12 -12.13
C TRP A 126 0.90 -2.50 -12.80
N GLY A 127 1.37 -3.54 -12.11
CA GLY A 127 1.27 -4.93 -12.57
C GLY A 127 -0.15 -5.48 -12.56
N GLU A 128 -0.42 -6.48 -13.39
CA GLU A 128 -1.76 -7.06 -13.56
C GLU A 128 -2.08 -8.19 -12.56
N ILE A 129 -2.00 -7.89 -11.26
CA ILE A 129 -2.37 -8.82 -10.17
C ILE A 129 -3.36 -8.20 -9.20
N ASN A 130 -4.12 -9.03 -8.49
CA ASN A 130 -5.18 -8.56 -7.59
C ASN A 130 -4.68 -8.23 -6.16
N VAL A 131 -3.61 -8.87 -5.70
CA VAL A 131 -2.99 -8.61 -4.39
C VAL A 131 -1.46 -8.56 -4.53
N ASN A 132 -0.82 -7.81 -3.65
CA ASN A 132 0.62 -7.53 -3.69
C ASN A 132 1.07 -6.85 -4.99
N GLU A 133 0.14 -6.17 -5.67
CA GLU A 133 0.42 -5.32 -6.83
C GLU A 133 1.34 -4.15 -6.47
N ASP A 134 1.22 -3.64 -5.24
CA ASP A 134 2.10 -2.63 -4.63
C ASP A 134 3.52 -3.18 -4.42
N VAL A 135 3.66 -4.34 -3.79
CA VAL A 135 4.94 -5.01 -3.57
C VAL A 135 5.65 -5.32 -4.89
N GLU A 136 4.93 -5.85 -5.87
CA GLU A 136 5.47 -6.10 -7.21
C GLU A 136 5.96 -4.80 -7.85
N THR A 137 5.12 -3.77 -7.83
CA THR A 137 5.40 -2.48 -8.45
C THR A 137 6.59 -1.79 -7.79
N PHE A 138 6.63 -1.68 -6.47
CA PHE A 138 7.71 -0.95 -5.77
C PHE A 138 9.06 -1.66 -5.90
N SER A 139 9.07 -3.00 -5.95
CA SER A 139 10.28 -3.77 -6.21
C SER A 139 10.80 -3.55 -7.64
N ARG A 140 9.91 -3.60 -8.65
CA ARG A 140 10.26 -3.41 -10.06
C ARG A 140 10.68 -1.98 -10.38
N VAL A 141 9.86 -1.01 -9.98
CA VAL A 141 10.03 0.41 -10.33
C VAL A 141 11.16 1.03 -9.51
N GLY A 142 11.32 0.60 -8.25
CA GLY A 142 12.24 1.21 -7.29
C GLY A 142 11.78 2.59 -6.82
N PHE A 143 12.44 3.09 -5.79
CA PHE A 143 12.22 4.44 -5.26
C PHE A 143 13.56 5.06 -4.85
N ASP A 144 13.61 6.39 -4.78
CA ASP A 144 14.79 7.17 -4.38
C ASP A 144 14.73 7.53 -2.90
N TYR A 145 13.54 7.79 -2.38
CA TYR A 145 13.30 8.17 -0.99
C TYR A 145 12.24 7.27 -0.35
N PHE A 146 12.49 6.91 0.92
CA PHE A 146 11.53 6.28 1.79
C PHE A 146 11.30 7.13 3.03
N VAL A 147 10.06 7.60 3.21
CA VAL A 147 9.69 8.42 4.37
C VAL A 147 8.88 7.57 5.36
N PRO A 148 9.38 7.28 6.57
CA PRO A 148 8.72 6.39 7.53
C PRO A 148 7.60 7.12 8.28
N VAL A 149 6.49 7.39 7.58
CA VAL A 149 5.37 8.18 8.12
C VAL A 149 4.01 7.50 8.03
N ILE A 150 3.18 7.80 9.01
CA ILE A 150 1.78 7.39 9.08
C ILE A 150 0.94 8.36 8.28
N ILE A 151 0.49 7.95 7.09
CA ILE A 151 -0.28 8.83 6.18
C ILE A 151 -1.79 8.59 6.22
N LYS A 152 -2.23 7.53 6.92
CA LYS A 152 -3.59 7.03 6.77
C LYS A 152 -4.15 6.25 7.94
N GLU A 153 -5.47 6.20 8.01
CA GLU A 153 -6.28 5.36 8.91
C GLU A 153 -7.23 4.50 8.07
N ASN A 154 -7.37 3.21 8.40
CA ASN A 154 -8.31 2.35 7.67
C ASN A 154 -9.73 2.56 8.20
N LEU A 155 -10.68 2.84 7.31
CA LEU A 155 -12.09 3.00 7.68
C LEU A 155 -12.76 1.63 7.92
N PHE A 156 -12.26 0.56 7.29
CA PHE A 156 -12.70 -0.81 7.55
C PHE A 156 -11.61 -1.65 8.22
N ARG A 157 -11.85 -2.01 9.50
CA ARG A 157 -10.89 -2.72 10.36
C ARG A 157 -11.44 -4.06 10.90
N GLU A 158 -11.94 -4.92 10.03
CA GLU A 158 -12.64 -6.16 10.44
C GLU A 158 -12.00 -7.44 9.91
N LYS A 159 -12.17 -8.56 10.64
CA LYS A 159 -11.72 -9.86 10.15
C LYS A 159 -12.54 -10.26 8.92
N GLY A 160 -11.86 -10.62 7.84
CA GLY A 160 -12.52 -11.12 6.62
C GLY A 160 -13.00 -10.03 5.66
N ARG A 161 -12.33 -8.87 5.59
CA ARG A 161 -12.59 -7.78 4.62
C ARG A 161 -12.84 -8.25 3.18
N GLU A 162 -12.18 -9.33 2.75
CA GLU A 162 -12.35 -9.92 1.41
C GLU A 162 -13.77 -10.42 1.12
N LYS A 163 -14.58 -10.73 2.15
CA LYS A 163 -15.98 -11.14 1.98
C LYS A 163 -16.86 -10.02 1.42
N ARG A 164 -16.44 -8.76 1.51
CA ARG A 164 -17.14 -7.62 0.87
C ARG A 164 -17.13 -7.74 -0.65
N TYR A 165 -16.04 -8.27 -1.21
CA TYR A 165 -15.83 -8.31 -2.65
C TYR A 165 -16.44 -9.55 -3.31
N SER A 166 -16.79 -10.58 -2.55
CA SER A 166 -17.33 -11.82 -3.13
C SER A 166 -18.03 -12.68 -2.08
N LYS A 167 -19.09 -13.37 -2.50
CA LYS A 167 -19.89 -14.29 -1.68
C LYS A 167 -19.92 -15.68 -2.31
N GLY A 168 -20.20 -16.71 -1.50
CA GLY A 168 -20.36 -18.10 -1.96
C GLY A 168 -19.11 -18.68 -2.63
N ILE A 169 -19.29 -19.43 -3.72
CA ILE A 169 -18.18 -20.09 -4.45
C ILE A 169 -17.18 -19.08 -5.01
N LYS A 170 -17.67 -17.91 -5.48
CA LYS A 170 -16.81 -16.84 -6.01
C LYS A 170 -15.80 -16.33 -4.97
N TYR A 171 -16.15 -16.37 -3.69
CA TYR A 171 -15.24 -16.01 -2.60
C TYR A 171 -14.06 -16.97 -2.49
N TYR A 172 -14.30 -18.27 -2.57
CA TYR A 172 -13.22 -19.26 -2.50
C TYR A 172 -12.31 -19.21 -3.73
N ILE A 173 -12.87 -18.99 -4.92
CA ILE A 173 -12.09 -18.74 -6.14
C ILE A 173 -11.21 -17.50 -6.00
N ARG A 174 -11.77 -16.39 -5.47
CA ARG A 174 -11.00 -15.17 -5.20
C ARG A 174 -9.88 -15.42 -4.20
N ARG A 175 -10.16 -16.11 -3.09
CA ARG A 175 -9.15 -16.46 -2.08
C ARG A 175 -8.03 -17.31 -2.67
N PHE A 176 -8.37 -18.25 -3.53
CA PHE A 176 -7.40 -19.06 -4.25
C PHE A 176 -6.48 -18.20 -5.13
N ASN A 177 -7.07 -17.35 -5.96
CA ASN A 177 -6.31 -16.43 -6.82
C ASN A 177 -5.45 -15.47 -6.00
N ASN A 178 -5.93 -14.98 -4.86
CA ASN A 178 -5.14 -14.11 -3.98
C ASN A 178 -3.92 -14.83 -3.39
N ILE A 179 -3.98 -16.12 -3.09
CA ILE A 179 -2.81 -16.87 -2.62
C ILE A 179 -1.80 -17.00 -3.76
N VAL A 180 -2.27 -17.34 -4.97
CA VAL A 180 -1.42 -17.45 -6.17
C VAL A 180 -0.76 -16.10 -6.49
N ASP A 181 -1.53 -15.03 -6.59
CA ASP A 181 -1.02 -13.67 -6.84
C ASP A 181 -0.12 -13.22 -5.69
N GLY A 182 -0.42 -13.63 -4.46
CA GLY A 182 0.42 -13.35 -3.30
C GLY A 182 1.83 -13.94 -3.44
N ILE A 183 1.95 -15.18 -3.90
CA ILE A 183 3.25 -15.83 -4.20
C ILE A 183 3.95 -15.11 -5.36
N ARG A 184 3.20 -14.79 -6.43
CA ARG A 184 3.73 -14.15 -7.64
C ARG A 184 4.27 -12.75 -7.35
N GLY A 185 3.47 -11.90 -6.69
CA GLY A 185 3.79 -10.50 -6.39
C GLY A 185 4.87 -10.34 -5.32
N ASN A 186 4.97 -11.25 -4.34
CA ASN A 186 6.11 -11.26 -3.43
C ASN A 186 7.40 -11.80 -4.07
N GLY A 187 7.34 -12.44 -5.25
CA GLY A 187 8.53 -13.06 -5.83
C GLY A 187 9.00 -14.32 -5.08
N PHE A 188 8.10 -15.03 -4.38
CA PHE A 188 8.45 -16.17 -3.53
C PHE A 188 8.84 -17.40 -4.35
N TYR A 189 10.03 -17.94 -4.10
CA TYR A 189 10.36 -19.31 -4.49
C TYR A 189 9.99 -20.28 -3.35
N TRP A 190 10.15 -21.57 -3.61
CA TRP A 190 9.73 -22.61 -2.66
C TRP A 190 10.36 -22.45 -1.27
N LYS A 191 11.60 -21.95 -1.19
CA LYS A 191 12.28 -21.67 0.08
C LYS A 191 11.49 -20.65 0.90
N GLU A 192 11.13 -19.50 0.30
CA GLU A 192 10.37 -18.45 0.98
C GLU A 192 8.94 -18.91 1.28
N VAL A 193 8.27 -19.62 0.37
CA VAL A 193 6.95 -20.22 0.64
C VAL A 193 7.00 -21.15 1.85
N SER A 194 8.02 -22.02 1.93
CA SER A 194 8.17 -22.99 3.01
C SER A 194 8.42 -22.32 4.37
N LEU A 195 9.07 -21.15 4.38
CA LEU A 195 9.30 -20.37 5.59
C LEU A 195 8.04 -19.58 5.99
N TYR A 196 7.46 -18.84 5.05
CA TYR A 196 6.30 -17.99 5.27
C TYR A 196 5.05 -18.78 5.66
N TYR A 197 4.86 -19.97 5.06
CA TYR A 197 3.76 -20.88 5.34
C TYR A 197 4.23 -22.12 6.11
N LYS A 198 5.19 -21.99 7.02
CA LYS A 198 5.80 -23.13 7.75
C LYS A 198 4.81 -24.20 8.19
N ASP A 199 3.71 -23.80 8.84
CA ASP A 199 2.69 -24.73 9.38
C ASP A 199 1.72 -25.28 8.32
N LYS A 200 1.73 -24.72 7.10
CA LYS A 200 0.81 -25.04 6.00
C LYS A 200 1.53 -25.32 4.68
N LYS A 201 2.84 -25.58 4.70
CA LYS A 201 3.68 -25.61 3.50
C LYS A 201 3.18 -26.60 2.44
N TYR A 202 2.73 -27.78 2.85
CA TYR A 202 2.18 -28.78 1.92
C TYR A 202 0.81 -28.39 1.36
N SER A 203 -0.03 -27.72 2.16
CA SER A 203 -1.31 -27.17 1.68
C SER A 203 -1.12 -26.05 0.66
N VAL A 204 0.02 -25.35 0.69
CA VAL A 204 0.33 -24.23 -0.23
C VAL A 204 1.00 -24.71 -1.53
N LEU A 205 1.48 -25.96 -1.59
CA LEU A 205 2.18 -26.49 -2.76
C LEU A 205 1.39 -26.36 -4.09
N PRO A 206 0.08 -26.68 -4.18
CA PRO A 206 -0.66 -26.52 -5.43
C PRO A 206 -0.70 -25.06 -5.91
N PHE A 207 -0.81 -24.12 -4.98
CA PHE A 207 -0.82 -22.68 -5.30
C PHE A 207 0.55 -22.22 -5.82
N TYR A 208 1.63 -22.72 -5.24
CA TYR A 208 2.98 -22.44 -5.70
C TYR A 208 3.24 -22.97 -7.12
N LEU A 209 2.81 -24.20 -7.41
CA LEU A 209 2.95 -24.78 -8.75
C LEU A 209 2.21 -23.93 -9.79
N ILE A 210 0.99 -23.49 -9.49
CA ILE A 210 0.21 -22.63 -10.38
C ILE A 210 0.85 -21.24 -10.51
N ALA A 211 1.38 -20.67 -9.43
CA ALA A 211 2.13 -19.42 -9.46
C ALA A 211 3.37 -19.53 -10.36
N ARG A 212 4.10 -20.65 -10.30
CA ARG A 212 5.25 -20.93 -11.18
C ARG A 212 4.85 -20.98 -12.65
N ILE A 213 3.75 -21.67 -12.98
CA ILE A 213 3.23 -21.75 -14.36
C ILE A 213 2.80 -20.36 -14.87
N LYS A 214 2.14 -19.56 -14.03
CA LYS A 214 1.72 -18.19 -14.36
C LYS A 214 2.87 -17.16 -14.36
N GLY A 215 4.09 -17.56 -14.03
CA GLY A 215 5.22 -16.67 -13.84
C GLY A 215 5.20 -15.97 -12.48
N ILE A 216 6.39 -15.93 -11.85
CA ILE A 216 6.64 -15.27 -10.57
C ILE A 216 7.40 -13.97 -10.84
N TYR A 217 6.91 -12.85 -10.31
CA TYR A 217 7.53 -11.54 -10.46
C TYR A 217 8.66 -11.39 -9.45
N ARG A 218 9.85 -11.93 -9.78
CA ARG A 218 11.05 -11.79 -8.94
C ARG A 218 12.09 -10.97 -9.70
N TYR A 219 12.49 -9.85 -9.13
CA TYR A 219 13.41 -8.90 -9.76
C TYR A 219 14.83 -8.95 -9.19
N TYR A 220 15.01 -9.60 -8.05
CA TYR A 220 16.28 -9.68 -7.32
C TYR A 220 16.48 -11.05 -6.67
N ASP A 221 17.67 -11.27 -6.09
CA ASP A 221 18.05 -12.54 -5.45
C ASP A 221 17.27 -12.85 -4.16
N CYS A 222 16.51 -11.89 -3.63
CA CYS A 222 15.60 -12.06 -2.50
C CYS A 222 14.14 -11.82 -2.93
N ASP A 223 13.17 -12.15 -2.07
CA ASP A 223 11.79 -11.78 -2.33
C ASP A 223 11.59 -10.26 -2.34
N ASN A 224 10.53 -9.82 -3.00
CA ASN A 224 10.29 -8.40 -3.28
C ASN A 224 10.09 -7.57 -2.01
N LYS A 225 9.50 -8.13 -0.95
CA LYS A 225 9.33 -7.39 0.31
C LYS A 225 10.64 -7.17 1.03
N ILE A 226 11.47 -8.21 1.11
CA ILE A 226 12.83 -8.09 1.67
C ILE A 226 13.65 -7.08 0.86
N ARG A 227 13.51 -7.08 -0.47
CA ARG A 227 14.14 -6.06 -1.32
C ARG A 227 13.67 -4.65 -0.95
N ILE A 228 12.36 -4.43 -0.88
CA ILE A 228 11.77 -3.12 -0.56
C ILE A 228 12.29 -2.66 0.80
N ILE A 229 12.26 -3.49 1.83
CA ILE A 229 12.73 -3.14 3.18
C ILE A 229 14.21 -2.77 3.18
N LYS A 230 15.06 -3.56 2.49
CA LYS A 230 16.48 -3.26 2.35
C LYS A 230 16.75 -1.94 1.64
N GLU A 231 15.89 -1.52 0.71
CA GLU A 231 15.99 -0.22 0.05
C GLU A 231 15.41 0.89 0.92
N SER A 232 14.31 0.64 1.63
CA SER A 232 13.67 1.59 2.55
C SER A 232 14.65 2.06 3.62
N ILE A 233 15.37 1.14 4.25
CA ILE A 233 16.35 1.47 5.30
C ILE A 233 17.62 2.17 4.76
N LYS A 234 17.92 2.04 3.46
CA LYS A 234 19.06 2.74 2.82
C LYS A 234 18.71 4.14 2.34
N LYS A 235 17.42 4.41 2.15
CA LYS A 235 16.87 5.62 1.50
C LYS A 235 15.97 6.40 2.45
N LEU A 236 16.23 6.28 3.74
CA LEU A 236 15.48 6.94 4.79
C LEU A 236 15.57 8.46 4.64
N VAL A 237 14.44 9.12 4.84
CA VAL A 237 14.33 10.58 4.98
C VAL A 237 13.62 10.85 6.29
N ASP A 238 14.17 11.72 7.13
CA ASP A 238 13.57 12.05 8.42
C ASP A 238 12.25 12.81 8.18
N PRO A 239 11.12 12.39 8.79
CA PRO A 239 9.87 13.11 8.71
C PRO A 239 9.95 14.60 9.11
N LYS A 240 10.92 14.98 9.95
CA LYS A 240 11.18 16.39 10.31
C LYS A 240 11.60 17.23 9.11
N GLU A 241 12.29 16.66 8.13
CA GLU A 241 12.69 17.36 6.90
C GLU A 241 11.48 17.80 6.06
N ILE A 242 10.33 17.15 6.26
CA ILE A 242 9.08 17.45 5.56
C ILE A 242 8.07 18.19 6.46
N GLY A 243 8.52 18.69 7.61
CA GLY A 243 7.73 19.49 8.55
C GLY A 243 6.68 18.68 9.33
N LEU A 244 6.89 17.37 9.49
CA LEU A 244 6.04 16.53 10.34
C LEU A 244 6.67 16.31 11.70
N ASP A 245 5.84 16.34 12.75
CA ASP A 245 6.29 16.03 14.09
C ASP A 245 6.47 14.52 14.30
N GLU A 246 7.11 14.17 15.42
CA GLU A 246 7.50 12.81 15.75
C GLU A 246 6.31 11.83 15.92
N SER A 247 5.09 12.32 16.17
CA SER A 247 3.90 11.48 16.25
C SER A 247 3.55 10.84 14.90
N PHE A 248 4.06 11.35 13.79
CA PHE A 248 3.86 10.73 12.48
C PHE A 248 4.87 9.63 12.16
N PHE A 249 5.97 9.52 12.91
CA PHE A 249 7.01 8.54 12.61
C PHE A 249 6.49 7.11 12.82
N LEU A 250 6.63 6.28 11.79
CA LEU A 250 6.41 4.84 11.86
C LEU A 250 7.36 4.13 10.91
N PHE A 251 8.16 3.23 11.47
CA PHE A 251 8.72 2.12 10.71
C PHE A 251 7.99 0.82 11.11
N SER A 252 7.29 0.18 10.18
CA SER A 252 6.55 -1.06 10.38
C SER A 252 7.06 -2.15 9.45
N ILE A 253 7.22 -3.35 10.01
CA ILE A 253 7.77 -4.53 9.33
C ILE A 253 7.11 -5.79 9.89
N SER A 254 6.92 -6.85 9.10
CA SER A 254 6.40 -8.10 9.66
C SER A 254 7.46 -8.84 10.48
N THR A 255 7.02 -9.68 11.41
CA THR A 255 7.93 -10.53 12.19
C THR A 255 8.80 -11.45 11.32
N TYR A 256 8.28 -11.91 10.18
CA TYR A 256 9.05 -12.68 9.20
C TYR A 256 10.17 -11.85 8.59
N GLU A 257 9.86 -10.65 8.10
CA GLU A 257 10.86 -9.80 7.45
C GLU A 257 11.90 -9.27 8.45
N HIS A 258 11.49 -8.93 9.67
CA HIS A 258 12.39 -8.54 10.76
C HIS A 258 13.42 -9.63 11.08
N SER A 259 13.01 -10.90 11.06
CA SER A 259 13.95 -12.02 11.28
C SER A 259 15.02 -12.19 10.19
N LEU A 260 14.85 -11.53 9.04
CA LEU A 260 15.73 -11.64 7.88
C LEU A 260 16.56 -10.38 7.61
N VAL A 261 16.21 -9.25 8.21
CA VAL A 261 16.86 -7.95 7.97
C VAL A 261 17.18 -7.29 9.31
N LYS A 262 18.42 -6.86 9.48
CA LYS A 262 18.92 -6.14 10.67
C LYS A 262 18.40 -4.69 10.71
N VAL A 263 17.10 -4.52 10.87
CA VAL A 263 16.48 -3.18 10.89
C VAL A 263 16.75 -2.43 12.20
N ASP A 264 16.92 -3.14 13.32
CA ASP A 264 17.15 -2.53 14.64
C ASP A 264 18.40 -1.63 14.64
N GLU A 265 19.55 -2.20 14.25
CA GLU A 265 20.84 -1.49 14.17
C GLU A 265 20.75 -0.23 13.30
N ILE A 266 20.18 -0.36 12.09
CA ILE A 266 20.11 0.74 11.12
C ILE A 266 19.16 1.84 11.58
N LEU A 267 18.01 1.48 12.17
CA LEU A 267 17.07 2.48 12.67
C LEU A 267 17.66 3.23 13.87
N HIS A 268 18.38 2.55 14.76
CA HIS A 268 19.07 3.19 15.87
C HIS A 268 20.17 4.15 15.37
N GLU A 269 20.97 3.74 14.39
CA GLU A 269 22.00 4.63 13.80
C GLU A 269 21.41 5.89 13.16
N ASN A 270 20.26 5.80 12.50
CA ASN A 270 19.65 6.93 11.79
C ASN A 270 18.78 7.82 12.67
N TYR A 271 18.12 7.25 13.68
CA TYR A 271 17.09 7.94 14.45
C TYR A 271 17.32 7.91 15.96
N GLY A 272 18.38 7.27 16.46
CA GLY A 272 18.57 7.01 17.88
C GLY A 272 17.51 6.06 18.45
N ASP A 273 17.23 6.20 19.74
CA ASP A 273 16.28 5.31 20.42
C ASP A 273 14.85 5.48 19.89
N LEU A 274 14.24 4.35 19.52
CA LEU A 274 12.86 4.24 19.09
C LEU A 274 12.13 3.28 20.01
N MET A 275 10.86 3.57 20.30
CA MET A 275 10.00 2.63 20.99
C MET A 275 9.62 1.50 20.05
N LYS A 276 10.01 0.27 20.39
CA LYS A 276 9.78 -0.94 19.59
C LYS A 276 8.63 -1.74 20.18
N PHE A 277 7.67 -2.08 19.33
CA PHE A 277 6.48 -2.83 19.72
C PHE A 277 6.30 -4.08 18.87
N SER A 278 6.04 -5.22 19.52
CA SER A 278 5.60 -6.45 18.86
C SER A 278 4.11 -6.62 19.05
N CYS A 279 3.37 -6.76 17.94
CA CYS A 279 1.90 -6.74 17.96
C CYS A 279 1.28 -8.07 17.49
N ASN A 280 0.06 -8.34 17.95
CA ASN A 280 -0.67 -9.58 17.66
C ASN A 280 -1.09 -9.76 16.18
N ASP A 281 -0.94 -8.71 15.36
CA ASP A 281 -1.15 -8.72 13.92
C ASP A 281 0.10 -9.10 13.10
N ARG A 282 1.15 -9.60 13.78
CA ARG A 282 2.43 -10.04 13.23
C ARG A 282 3.28 -8.92 12.65
N LEU A 283 3.04 -7.69 13.09
CA LEU A 283 3.89 -6.55 12.76
C LEU A 283 4.71 -6.14 13.98
N ILE A 284 5.94 -5.73 13.71
CA ILE A 284 6.81 -5.00 14.61
C ILE A 284 6.76 -3.54 14.18
N ARG A 285 6.55 -2.63 15.13
CA ARG A 285 6.41 -1.19 14.91
C ARG A 285 7.47 -0.44 15.71
N TYR A 286 8.15 0.48 15.04
CA TYR A 286 9.06 1.44 15.64
C TYR A 286 8.41 2.81 15.54
N VAL A 287 8.23 3.45 16.68
CA VAL A 287 7.62 4.78 16.81
C VAL A 287 8.48 5.66 17.72
N LYS A 288 8.29 6.98 17.63
CA LYS A 288 9.01 7.93 18.47
C LYS A 288 8.33 8.19 19.82
N ASN A 289 7.01 7.99 19.89
CA ASN A 289 6.20 8.25 21.09
C ASN A 289 4.90 7.42 21.06
N ASP A 290 4.18 7.41 22.18
CA ASP A 290 2.89 6.71 22.32
C ASP A 290 1.81 7.20 21.35
N GLU A 291 1.85 8.47 20.97
CA GLU A 291 0.90 9.02 20.00
C GLU A 291 1.12 8.43 18.60
N GLY A 292 2.38 8.24 18.21
CA GLY A 292 2.74 7.50 17.01
C GLY A 292 2.24 6.06 17.04
N LEU A 293 2.31 5.38 18.18
CA LEU A 293 1.72 4.04 18.31
C LEU A 293 0.20 4.09 18.10
N LYS A 294 -0.52 4.99 18.76
CA LYS A 294 -1.98 5.11 18.61
C LYS A 294 -2.37 5.34 17.15
N ARG A 295 -1.70 6.27 16.46
CA ARG A 295 -1.92 6.52 15.03
C ARG A 295 -1.64 5.27 14.19
N ALA A 296 -0.53 4.57 14.44
CA ALA A 296 -0.17 3.35 13.71
C ALA A 296 -1.19 2.22 13.90
N LEU A 297 -1.84 2.14 15.06
CA LEU A 297 -2.92 1.19 15.32
C LEU A 297 -4.17 1.51 14.49
N LEU A 298 -4.49 2.79 14.25
CA LEU A 298 -5.59 3.18 13.36
C LEU A 298 -5.34 2.82 11.88
N SER A 299 -4.08 2.77 11.46
CA SER A 299 -3.67 2.29 10.13
C SER A 299 -3.74 0.76 9.98
N SER A 300 -4.06 0.03 11.04
CA SER A 300 -4.03 -1.44 11.04
C SER A 300 -5.31 -2.04 10.48
N ASN A 301 -5.24 -3.25 9.91
CA ASN A 301 -6.40 -3.91 9.31
C ASN A 301 -7.38 -4.50 10.33
N LEU A 302 -6.97 -4.59 11.60
CA LEU A 302 -7.76 -5.15 12.70
C LEU A 302 -8.08 -4.04 13.71
N LYS A 303 -9.27 -4.05 14.32
CA LYS A 303 -9.67 -3.14 15.40
C LYS A 303 -8.87 -3.40 16.67
N ASP A 304 -8.77 -4.67 17.08
CA ASP A 304 -8.25 -5.08 18.38
C ASP A 304 -6.78 -5.51 18.30
N VAL A 305 -5.93 -4.64 17.74
CA VAL A 305 -4.49 -4.88 17.71
C VAL A 305 -3.91 -4.54 19.07
N GLU A 306 -3.31 -5.55 19.70
CA GLU A 306 -2.58 -5.40 20.95
C GLU A 306 -1.08 -5.44 20.66
N CYS A 307 -0.35 -4.50 21.26
CA CYS A 307 1.08 -4.37 21.12
C CYS A 307 1.74 -4.46 22.49
N ARG A 308 2.90 -5.14 22.56
CA ARG A 308 3.75 -5.18 23.73
C ARG A 308 5.08 -4.52 23.38
N GLU A 309 5.51 -3.60 24.23
CA GLU A 309 6.82 -2.98 24.12
C GLU A 309 7.89 -4.06 24.27
N VAL A 310 8.87 -4.04 23.37
CA VAL A 310 10.04 -4.91 23.40
C VAL A 310 11.17 -4.09 23.98
N LYS A 311 11.46 -4.28 25.27
CA LYS A 311 12.65 -3.71 25.89
C LYS A 311 13.85 -4.56 25.50
N GLU A 312 14.89 -3.91 24.96
CA GLU A 312 16.15 -4.56 24.58
C GLU A 312 16.96 -5.01 25.79
#